data_AF-A0A5K1K957-F1
#
_entry.id   AF-A0A5K1K957-F1
#
_cell.length_a   1.000
_cell.length_b   1.000
_cell.length_c   1.000
_cell.angle_alpha   90.00
_cell.angle_beta   90.00
_cell.angle_gamma   90.00
#
_symmetry.space_group_name_H-M   'P 1'
#
loop_
_entity.id
_entity.type
_entity.pdbx_description
1 polymer ?
#
loop_
_entity_poly.entity_id
_entity_poly.type
_entity_poly.pdbx_seq_one_letter_code
_entity_poly.pdbx_strand_id
1 'polypeptide(L)'
;MNECNTKKIQNGDKTKRKKYTYLFLSILICFVIRIFIFFLLNILEGSTYEYINKLINVDLNIQHIKKYDESRELKENINNINKKGKHMEKIYDDERNNKNNLYNINNNYYNKIDIKIIKTNKYIKELELYFQKNKRYNNLRSFLLKNDYMHYLFNTDIYNLKYLYDSYVLRILKKDMYSSLVIRINPIFLKILHFLLFKPIKINIDVLIKICNNYEFRFFLFICIIDILIAIFLFLIIDKLNNWNTYFLYIISNNYTTPHFNIINPLLLINIYLNNPINILANSFLSLDNFKLLIITANFYLTLSRIQNVSNQQKQNVYKNKYKRICSFFNLLLILFHNAILLYITSFHFILVVIGINNFIIYIEEDFLKRYHIKQNVQFCKLAHMLFKNMFLLLITLIIYALFIVISYFQNSHSLSFLNNTVINEYKILLLLPNLGNFWYIFSTMFRDYYYSFLFLFHFHIFLYPVPLFFRLVKTPLIYLKVLIAIALVFQPNITINDIVYSLLLLVIDYERTIYAIPFIKLLLILLSNLCLCFVTLNLWLRKNTGNANYVFFNQLVVFNITTFFIINSMKFYIRVQTPKSQLNEGKCISILNKKKSKFNFLHLFKKKLA
;
A
#
# COMPACT_ATOMS: atom_id res chain seq x y z
N MET A 1 46.26 13.63 20.92
CA MET A 1 44.86 13.13 20.97
C MET A 1 44.02 13.47 19.73
N ASN A 2 44.32 14.54 18.96
CA ASN A 2 43.50 14.91 17.80
C ASN A 2 43.59 13.96 16.59
N GLU A 3 44.74 13.33 16.33
CA GLU A 3 44.90 12.44 15.15
C GLU A 3 44.10 11.13 15.23
N CYS A 4 43.90 10.59 16.44
CA CYS A 4 43.16 9.33 16.60
C CYS A 4 41.65 9.54 16.38
N ASN A 5 41.14 10.72 16.77
CA ASN A 5 39.76 11.10 16.51
C ASN A 5 39.52 11.42 15.02
N THR A 6 40.44 12.11 14.35
CA THR A 6 40.31 12.37 12.90
C THR A 6 40.39 11.09 12.09
N LYS A 7 41.30 10.16 12.40
CA LYS A 7 41.37 8.84 11.73
C LYS A 7 40.11 8.00 11.96
N LYS A 8 39.52 7.99 13.17
CA LYS A 8 38.25 7.29 13.44
C LYS A 8 37.06 7.92 12.70
N ILE A 9 36.98 9.25 12.65
CA ILE A 9 35.93 9.97 11.91
C ILE A 9 36.09 9.72 10.40
N GLN A 10 37.30 9.86 9.85
CA GLN A 10 37.58 9.58 8.44
C GLN A 10 37.29 8.11 8.06
N ASN A 11 37.64 7.14 8.90
CA ASN A 11 37.33 5.73 8.65
C ASN A 11 35.82 5.43 8.79
N GLY A 12 35.14 6.08 9.74
CA GLY A 12 33.68 6.01 9.88
C GLY A 12 32.93 6.59 8.68
N ASP A 13 33.41 7.70 8.13
CA ASP A 13 32.82 8.33 6.94
C ASP A 13 33.13 7.54 5.66
N LYS A 14 34.35 6.99 5.53
CA LYS A 14 34.71 6.09 4.42
C LYS A 14 33.85 4.83 4.41
N THR A 15 33.62 4.19 5.56
CA THR A 15 32.79 2.98 5.66
C THR A 15 31.31 3.27 5.37
N LYS A 16 30.76 4.38 5.89
CA LYS A 16 29.40 4.84 5.53
C LYS A 16 29.28 5.13 4.04
N ARG A 17 30.21 5.90 3.45
CA ARG A 17 30.22 6.22 2.02
C ARG A 17 30.23 4.95 1.18
N LYS A 18 31.08 3.97 1.51
CA LYS A 18 31.09 2.65 0.86
C LYS A 18 29.74 1.94 0.93
N LYS A 19 29.08 1.91 2.09
CA LYS A 19 27.74 1.29 2.23
C LYS A 19 26.71 1.92 1.28
N TYR A 20 26.66 3.25 1.21
CA TYR A 20 25.72 3.96 0.32
C TYR A 20 26.06 3.81 -1.17
N THR A 21 27.34 3.72 -1.53
CA THR A 21 27.73 3.41 -2.92
C THR A 21 27.30 2.00 -3.32
N TYR A 22 27.43 1.00 -2.44
CA TYR A 22 26.93 -0.35 -2.72
C TYR A 22 25.40 -0.39 -2.82
N LEU A 23 24.69 0.37 -1.99
CA LEU A 23 23.23 0.51 -2.09
C LEU A 23 22.84 1.06 -3.47
N PHE A 24 23.49 2.13 -3.92
CA PHE A 24 23.23 2.72 -5.23
C PHE A 24 23.51 1.74 -6.38
N LEU A 25 24.64 1.03 -6.31
CA LEU A 25 24.99 0.02 -7.31
C LEU A 25 23.97 -1.13 -7.36
N SER A 26 23.55 -1.65 -6.21
CA SER A 26 22.51 -2.69 -6.11
C SER A 26 21.17 -2.24 -6.71
N ILE A 27 20.76 -1.00 -6.44
CA ILE A 27 19.52 -0.43 -7.00
C ILE A 27 19.64 -0.29 -8.52
N LEU A 28 20.78 0.21 -9.02
CA LEU A 28 21.01 0.39 -10.45
C LEU A 28 21.01 -0.95 -11.20
N ILE A 29 21.72 -1.96 -10.69
CA ILE A 29 21.72 -3.31 -11.26
C ILE A 29 20.31 -3.90 -11.28
N CYS A 30 19.58 -3.77 -10.17
CA CYS A 30 18.21 -4.25 -10.09
C CYS A 30 17.29 -3.57 -11.13
N PHE A 31 17.41 -2.25 -11.28
CA PHE A 31 16.61 -1.48 -12.23
C PHE A 31 16.88 -1.93 -13.68
N VAL A 32 18.14 -2.16 -14.04
CA VAL A 32 18.52 -2.69 -15.36
C VAL A 32 17.93 -4.09 -15.60
N ILE A 33 18.07 -4.99 -14.62
CA ILE A 33 17.52 -6.36 -14.70
C ILE A 33 16.00 -6.33 -14.89
N ARG A 34 15.29 -5.48 -14.14
CA ARG A 34 13.83 -5.35 -14.21
C ARG A 34 13.37 -4.83 -15.57
N ILE A 35 14.03 -3.79 -16.10
CA ILE A 35 13.74 -3.27 -17.44
C ILE A 35 13.96 -4.35 -18.49
N PHE A 36 15.09 -5.07 -18.40
CA PHE A 36 15.40 -6.16 -19.34
C PHE A 36 14.33 -7.26 -19.31
N ILE A 37 13.93 -7.73 -18.12
CA ILE A 37 12.91 -8.77 -17.97
C ILE A 37 11.53 -8.30 -18.45
N PHE A 38 11.18 -7.03 -18.21
CA PHE A 38 9.94 -6.45 -18.73
C PHE A 38 9.89 -6.50 -20.26
N PHE A 39 10.96 -6.07 -20.94
CA PHE A 39 11.02 -6.15 -22.39
C PHE A 39 11.06 -7.60 -22.90
N LEU A 40 11.77 -8.49 -22.21
CA LEU A 40 11.81 -9.92 -22.54
C LEU A 40 10.41 -10.55 -22.48
N LEU A 41 9.65 -10.30 -21.39
CA LEU A 41 8.29 -10.80 -21.25
C LEU A 41 7.34 -10.19 -22.28
N ASN A 42 7.46 -8.90 -22.58
CA ASN A 42 6.68 -8.26 -23.63
C ASN A 42 6.98 -8.83 -25.03
N ILE A 43 8.20 -9.29 -25.28
CA ILE A 43 8.55 -9.97 -26.54
C ILE A 43 7.97 -11.39 -26.58
N LEU A 44 7.99 -12.11 -25.45
CA LEU A 44 7.55 -13.51 -25.37
C LEU A 44 6.02 -13.66 -25.33
N GLU A 45 5.34 -12.86 -24.51
CA GLU A 45 3.88 -12.95 -24.30
C GLU A 45 3.09 -11.93 -25.14
N GLY A 46 3.77 -10.89 -25.64
CA GLY A 46 3.12 -9.71 -26.22
C GLY A 46 2.60 -8.76 -25.14
N SER A 47 2.42 -7.48 -25.48
CA SER A 47 1.79 -6.52 -24.58
C SER A 47 0.28 -6.76 -24.50
N THR A 48 -0.23 -7.10 -23.32
CA THR A 48 -1.67 -7.26 -23.08
C THR A 48 -2.42 -5.94 -23.22
N TYR A 49 -1.73 -4.81 -23.02
CA TYR A 49 -2.28 -3.45 -23.00
C TYR A 49 -1.93 -2.60 -24.22
N GLU A 50 -1.40 -3.18 -25.30
CA GLU A 50 -1.05 -2.43 -26.53
C GLU A 50 -2.22 -1.58 -27.07
N TYR A 51 -3.43 -2.12 -26.92
CA TYR A 51 -4.68 -1.49 -27.34
C TYR A 51 -4.94 -0.16 -26.63
N ILE A 52 -4.49 0.00 -25.38
CA ILE A 52 -4.63 1.25 -24.61
C ILE A 52 -3.84 2.38 -25.28
N ASN A 53 -2.60 2.10 -25.71
CA ASN A 53 -1.80 3.07 -26.46
C ASN A 53 -2.49 3.47 -27.76
N LYS A 54 -3.05 2.50 -28.50
CA LYS A 54 -3.79 2.75 -29.75
C LYS A 54 -5.03 3.61 -29.50
N LEU A 55 -5.80 3.30 -28.46
CA LEU A 55 -7.00 4.04 -28.07
C LEU A 55 -6.70 5.49 -27.69
N ILE A 56 -5.70 5.72 -26.84
CA ILE A 56 -5.36 7.08 -26.38
C ILE A 56 -4.81 7.91 -27.53
N ASN A 57 -4.04 7.32 -28.45
CA ASN A 57 -3.58 8.03 -29.64
C ASN A 57 -4.74 8.47 -30.54
N VAL A 58 -5.80 7.65 -30.64
CA VAL A 58 -7.04 8.06 -31.32
C VAL A 58 -7.69 9.23 -30.60
N ASP A 59 -7.82 9.19 -29.27
CA ASP A 59 -8.37 10.31 -28.48
C ASP A 59 -7.56 11.61 -28.61
N LEU A 60 -6.22 11.52 -28.61
CA LEU A 60 -5.34 12.67 -28.79
C LEU A 60 -5.46 13.26 -30.20
N ASN A 61 -5.55 12.42 -31.23
CA ASN A 61 -5.81 12.87 -32.60
C ASN A 61 -7.16 13.59 -32.70
N ILE A 62 -8.20 13.06 -32.06
CA ILE A 62 -9.49 13.72 -31.96
C ILE A 62 -9.34 15.09 -31.27
N GLN A 63 -8.67 15.18 -30.11
CA GLN A 63 -8.42 16.48 -29.43
C GLN A 63 -7.63 17.48 -30.30
N HIS A 64 -6.69 17.01 -31.11
CA HIS A 64 -5.95 17.85 -32.05
C HIS A 64 -6.86 18.40 -33.14
N ILE A 65 -7.76 17.58 -33.69
CA ILE A 65 -8.80 18.02 -34.63
C ILE A 65 -9.70 19.08 -33.96
N LYS A 66 -10.11 18.88 -32.69
CA LYS A 66 -10.89 19.88 -31.92
C LYS A 66 -10.18 21.21 -31.80
N LYS A 67 -8.89 21.22 -31.41
CA LYS A 67 -8.10 22.45 -31.29
C LYS A 67 -7.93 23.15 -32.63
N TYR A 68 -7.79 22.38 -33.70
CA TYR A 68 -7.72 22.92 -35.05
C TYR A 68 -9.05 23.59 -35.42
N ASP A 69 -10.18 22.93 -35.21
CA ASP A 69 -11.52 23.47 -35.47
C ASP A 69 -11.83 24.69 -34.59
N GLU A 70 -11.50 24.67 -33.30
CA GLU A 70 -11.65 25.82 -32.40
C GLU A 70 -10.74 26.98 -32.81
N SER A 71 -9.50 26.70 -33.23
CA SER A 71 -8.59 27.75 -33.73
C SER A 71 -9.08 28.34 -35.05
N ARG A 72 -9.74 27.53 -35.88
CA ARG A 72 -10.35 27.94 -37.14
C ARG A 72 -11.60 28.78 -36.88
N GLU A 73 -12.50 28.35 -35.99
CA GLU A 73 -13.63 29.16 -35.51
C GLU A 73 -13.16 30.47 -34.86
N LEU A 74 -12.07 30.46 -34.09
CA LEU A 74 -11.51 31.66 -33.47
C LEU A 74 -10.91 32.60 -34.52
N LYS A 75 -10.20 32.07 -35.51
CA LYS A 75 -9.71 32.85 -36.67
C LYS A 75 -10.86 33.41 -37.50
N GLU A 76 -11.92 32.63 -37.74
CA GLU A 76 -13.11 33.10 -38.46
C GLU A 76 -13.84 34.18 -37.66
N ASN A 77 -13.94 34.04 -36.33
CA ASN A 77 -14.50 35.06 -35.45
C ASN A 77 -13.64 36.33 -35.42
N ILE A 78 -12.30 36.22 -35.34
CA ILE A 78 -11.38 37.37 -35.44
C ILE A 78 -11.51 38.02 -36.82
N ASN A 79 -11.59 37.24 -37.90
CA ASN A 79 -11.80 37.77 -39.23
C ASN A 79 -13.15 38.48 -39.35
N ASN A 80 -14.20 37.96 -38.71
CA ASN A 80 -15.52 38.61 -38.66
C ASN A 80 -15.51 39.87 -37.79
N ILE A 81 -14.78 39.88 -36.67
CA ILE A 81 -14.58 41.07 -35.82
C ILE A 81 -13.76 42.11 -36.58
N ASN A 82 -12.70 41.71 -37.28
CA ASN A 82 -11.89 42.61 -38.11
C ASN A 82 -12.68 43.12 -39.31
N LYS A 83 -13.56 42.31 -39.89
CA LYS A 83 -14.52 42.77 -40.91
C LYS A 83 -15.51 43.77 -40.31
N LYS A 84 -16.02 43.54 -39.10
CA LYS A 84 -16.88 44.48 -38.37
C LYS A 84 -16.14 45.73 -37.92
N GLY A 85 -14.87 45.63 -37.57
CA GLY A 85 -13.98 46.73 -37.19
C GLY A 85 -13.62 47.57 -38.40
N LYS A 86 -13.32 46.94 -39.54
CA LYS A 86 -13.19 47.62 -40.84
C LYS A 86 -14.52 48.20 -41.33
N HIS A 87 -15.64 47.55 -41.05
CA HIS A 87 -16.96 48.14 -41.29
C HIS A 87 -17.20 49.30 -40.33
N MET A 88 -16.75 49.24 -39.07
CA MET A 88 -16.88 50.35 -38.12
C MET A 88 -15.95 51.51 -38.46
N GLU A 89 -14.71 51.26 -38.88
CA GLU A 89 -13.81 52.28 -39.46
C GLU A 89 -14.40 52.88 -40.74
N LYS A 90 -15.13 52.10 -41.54
CA LYS A 90 -15.93 52.61 -42.66
C LYS A 90 -17.25 53.29 -42.25
N ILE A 91 -17.76 53.03 -41.05
CA ILE A 91 -18.98 53.64 -40.49
C ILE A 91 -18.62 54.87 -39.64
N TYR A 92 -17.34 55.10 -39.34
CA TYR A 92 -16.87 56.40 -38.86
C TYR A 92 -16.90 57.49 -39.94
N ASP A 93 -17.23 57.12 -41.19
CA ASP A 93 -17.61 58.08 -42.23
C ASP A 93 -19.14 58.19 -42.43
N ASP A 94 -19.98 57.42 -41.74
CA ASP A 94 -21.44 57.56 -41.84
C ASP A 94 -22.16 57.18 -40.54
N GLU A 95 -22.30 58.23 -39.73
CA GLU A 95 -23.40 58.57 -38.83
C GLU A 95 -24.10 57.49 -37.98
N ARG A 96 -24.01 57.75 -36.66
CA ARG A 96 -25.09 57.75 -35.65
C ARG A 96 -26.41 57.13 -36.11
N ASN A 97 -26.69 55.92 -35.61
CA ASN A 97 -27.87 55.57 -34.81
C ASN A 97 -28.22 54.08 -35.01
N ASN A 98 -28.08 53.25 -33.97
CA ASN A 98 -29.24 52.63 -33.33
C ASN A 98 -28.89 51.59 -32.26
N LYS A 99 -29.67 51.65 -31.17
CA LYS A 99 -29.59 50.97 -29.87
C LYS A 99 -29.88 49.45 -29.91
N ASN A 100 -29.34 48.68 -30.86
CA ASN A 100 -29.61 47.22 -30.94
C ASN A 100 -28.52 46.32 -30.30
N ASN A 101 -27.56 46.88 -29.57
CA ASN A 101 -26.49 46.09 -28.97
C ASN A 101 -26.90 45.24 -27.75
N LEU A 102 -28.06 45.48 -27.12
CA LEU A 102 -28.46 44.70 -25.94
C LEU A 102 -29.04 43.31 -26.31
N TYR A 103 -29.77 43.20 -27.43
CA TYR A 103 -30.33 41.91 -27.89
C TYR A 103 -29.25 40.93 -28.38
N ASN A 104 -28.13 41.44 -28.90
CA ASN A 104 -27.04 40.61 -29.41
C ASN A 104 -26.20 39.95 -28.30
N ILE A 105 -26.16 40.51 -27.09
CA ILE A 105 -25.38 39.92 -25.99
C ILE A 105 -26.08 38.66 -25.45
N ASN A 106 -27.40 38.69 -25.30
CA ASN A 106 -28.17 37.54 -24.82
C ASN A 106 -28.16 36.38 -25.83
N ASN A 107 -28.40 36.64 -27.13
CA ASN A 107 -28.35 35.59 -28.15
C ASN A 107 -26.97 34.96 -28.30
N ASN A 108 -25.89 35.74 -28.17
CA ASN A 108 -24.53 35.16 -28.20
C ASN A 108 -24.23 34.29 -26.98
N TYR A 109 -24.81 34.60 -25.81
CA TYR A 109 -24.63 33.78 -24.61
C TYR A 109 -25.40 32.46 -24.72
N TYR A 110 -26.65 32.49 -25.17
CA TYR A 110 -27.45 31.29 -25.44
C TYR A 110 -26.84 30.42 -26.54
N ASN A 111 -26.44 31.01 -27.67
CA ASN A 111 -25.75 30.28 -28.73
C ASN A 111 -24.43 29.64 -28.25
N LYS A 112 -23.68 30.31 -27.36
CA LYS A 112 -22.46 29.71 -26.77
C LYS A 112 -22.78 28.51 -25.88
N ILE A 113 -23.87 28.54 -25.11
CA ILE A 113 -24.30 27.42 -24.28
C ILE A 113 -24.75 26.25 -25.15
N ASP A 114 -25.59 26.51 -26.16
CA ASP A 114 -26.11 25.48 -27.07
C ASP A 114 -25.00 24.84 -27.90
N ILE A 115 -24.06 25.63 -28.44
CA ILE A 115 -22.88 25.10 -29.14
C ILE A 115 -22.04 24.21 -28.21
N LYS A 116 -21.88 24.60 -26.92
CA LYS A 116 -21.13 23.79 -25.94
C LYS A 116 -21.84 22.47 -25.64
N ILE A 117 -23.17 22.48 -25.54
CA ILE A 117 -24.00 21.27 -25.34
C ILE A 117 -23.96 20.38 -26.59
N ILE A 118 -24.14 20.94 -27.78
CA ILE A 118 -24.09 20.21 -29.07
C ILE A 118 -22.71 19.57 -29.28
N LYS A 119 -21.61 20.30 -28.99
CA LYS A 119 -20.25 19.76 -29.06
C LYS A 119 -20.07 18.60 -28.07
N THR A 120 -20.54 18.75 -26.82
CA THR A 120 -20.47 17.68 -25.81
C THR A 120 -21.24 16.44 -26.25
N ASN A 121 -22.45 16.60 -26.79
CA ASN A 121 -23.28 15.49 -27.30
C ASN A 121 -22.66 14.82 -28.53
N LYS A 122 -22.05 15.58 -29.44
CA LYS A 122 -21.32 15.02 -30.60
C LYS A 122 -20.14 14.17 -30.14
N TYR A 123 -19.39 14.60 -29.13
CA TYR A 123 -18.27 13.81 -28.58
C TYR A 123 -18.73 12.54 -27.87
N ILE A 124 -19.83 12.59 -27.11
CA ILE A 124 -20.44 11.38 -26.52
C ILE A 124 -20.80 10.40 -27.64
N LYS A 125 -21.43 10.90 -28.71
CA LYS A 125 -21.87 10.07 -29.84
C LYS A 125 -20.70 9.48 -30.64
N GLU A 126 -19.59 10.21 -30.81
CA GLU A 126 -18.37 9.70 -31.47
C GLU A 126 -17.66 8.63 -30.64
N LEU A 127 -17.57 8.82 -29.32
CA LEU A 127 -17.04 7.80 -28.41
C LEU A 127 -17.95 6.57 -28.36
N GLU A 128 -19.26 6.75 -28.30
CA GLU A 128 -20.23 5.66 -28.43
C GLU A 128 -20.11 4.93 -29.77
N LEU A 129 -19.99 5.64 -30.89
CA LEU A 129 -19.77 5.05 -32.21
C LEU A 129 -18.44 4.31 -32.29
N TYR A 130 -17.38 4.81 -31.65
CA TYR A 130 -16.11 4.13 -31.54
C TYR A 130 -16.24 2.82 -30.76
N PHE A 131 -16.87 2.86 -29.58
CA PHE A 131 -17.16 1.66 -28.79
C PHE A 131 -18.08 0.69 -29.53
N GLN A 132 -19.10 1.17 -30.25
CA GLN A 132 -20.01 0.35 -31.04
C GLN A 132 -19.32 -0.28 -32.27
N LYS A 133 -18.52 0.49 -33.00
CA LYS A 133 -17.74 0.02 -34.16
C LYS A 133 -16.74 -1.05 -33.72
N ASN A 134 -16.07 -0.84 -32.59
CA ASN A 134 -15.17 -1.84 -32.03
C ASN A 134 -15.88 -3.02 -31.37
N LYS A 135 -17.10 -2.84 -30.85
CA LYS A 135 -17.94 -3.95 -30.36
C LYS A 135 -18.42 -4.85 -31.50
N ARG A 136 -18.66 -4.29 -32.70
CA ARG A 136 -18.99 -5.02 -33.93
C ARG A 136 -17.80 -5.84 -34.47
N TYR A 137 -16.57 -5.38 -34.27
CA TYR A 137 -15.41 -6.24 -34.46
C TYR A 137 -15.31 -7.21 -33.26
N ASN A 138 -15.85 -8.42 -33.41
CA ASN A 138 -15.74 -9.52 -32.42
C ASN A 138 -14.31 -9.76 -31.91
N ASN A 139 -13.29 -9.28 -32.64
CA ASN A 139 -11.89 -9.24 -32.20
C ASN A 139 -11.69 -8.41 -30.92
N LEU A 140 -12.34 -7.26 -30.74
CA LEU A 140 -12.07 -6.42 -29.56
C LEU A 140 -12.69 -7.03 -28.30
N ARG A 141 -13.91 -7.60 -28.38
CA ARG A 141 -14.57 -8.26 -27.23
C ARG A 141 -13.84 -9.54 -26.81
N SER A 142 -13.44 -10.36 -27.78
CA SER A 142 -12.64 -11.56 -27.49
C SER A 142 -11.25 -11.20 -26.96
N PHE A 143 -10.63 -10.11 -27.42
CA PHE A 143 -9.34 -9.60 -26.94
C PHE A 143 -9.43 -8.95 -25.53
N LEU A 144 -10.47 -8.14 -25.28
CA LEU A 144 -10.75 -7.53 -23.98
C LEU A 144 -11.08 -8.57 -22.90
N LEU A 145 -11.72 -9.68 -23.28
CA LEU A 145 -12.02 -10.80 -22.38
C LEU A 145 -10.87 -11.81 -22.29
N LYS A 146 -9.94 -11.88 -23.26
CA LYS A 146 -8.83 -12.86 -23.28
C LYS A 146 -7.69 -12.53 -22.32
N ASN A 147 -7.53 -11.28 -21.90
CA ASN A 147 -6.24 -10.80 -21.37
C ASN A 147 -6.17 -10.56 -19.86
N ASP A 148 -7.21 -10.84 -19.07
CA ASP A 148 -7.18 -10.59 -17.60
C ASP A 148 -6.70 -11.79 -16.76
N TYR A 149 -6.36 -12.95 -17.36
CA TYR A 149 -6.23 -14.21 -16.60
C TYR A 149 -4.89 -14.51 -15.92
N MET A 150 -3.76 -13.96 -16.40
CA MET A 150 -2.44 -14.22 -15.78
C MET A 150 -2.21 -13.40 -14.50
N HIS A 151 -3.12 -12.49 -14.20
CA HIS A 151 -2.94 -11.47 -13.18
C HIS A 151 -3.39 -11.91 -11.78
N TYR A 152 -4.23 -12.93 -11.63
CA TYR A 152 -4.91 -13.25 -10.37
C TYR A 152 -4.01 -13.52 -9.16
N LEU A 153 -2.79 -14.04 -9.37
CA LEU A 153 -1.84 -14.29 -8.27
C LEU A 153 -0.98 -13.07 -7.92
N PHE A 154 -0.57 -12.32 -8.94
CA PHE A 154 0.38 -11.21 -8.80
C PHE A 154 -0.32 -9.89 -8.51
N ASN A 155 -1.52 -9.70 -9.06
CA ASN A 155 -2.27 -8.46 -9.01
C ASN A 155 -3.63 -8.71 -8.37
N THR A 156 -4.03 -7.77 -7.53
CA THR A 156 -5.44 -7.57 -7.24
C THR A 156 -6.16 -6.98 -8.46
N ASP A 157 -7.47 -7.18 -8.52
CA ASP A 157 -8.36 -6.41 -9.39
C ASP A 157 -8.25 -4.90 -9.20
N ILE A 158 -7.89 -4.46 -7.99
CA ILE A 158 -7.97 -3.06 -7.57
C ILE A 158 -7.17 -2.16 -8.52
N TYR A 159 -5.95 -2.54 -8.86
CA TYR A 159 -5.01 -1.69 -9.62
C TYR A 159 -4.76 -2.15 -11.06
N ASN A 160 -5.66 -2.95 -11.63
CA ASN A 160 -5.52 -3.38 -13.03
C ASN A 160 -5.49 -2.14 -13.97
N LEU A 161 -4.48 -2.10 -14.86
CA LEU A 161 -4.28 -1.00 -15.80
C LEU A 161 -5.50 -0.79 -16.72
N LYS A 162 -6.23 -1.86 -17.06
CA LYS A 162 -7.49 -1.78 -17.82
C LYS A 162 -8.54 -0.94 -17.10
N TYR A 163 -8.80 -1.22 -15.82
CA TYR A 163 -9.76 -0.45 -15.03
C TYR A 163 -9.30 0.99 -14.79
N LEU A 164 -7.98 1.21 -14.63
CA LEU A 164 -7.40 2.55 -14.57
C LEU A 164 -7.62 3.34 -15.87
N TYR A 165 -7.52 2.68 -17.01
CA TYR A 165 -7.78 3.29 -18.31
C TYR A 165 -9.27 3.55 -18.55
N ASP A 166 -10.13 2.56 -18.32
CA ASP A 166 -11.58 2.72 -18.50
C ASP A 166 -12.12 3.84 -17.59
N SER A 167 -11.60 3.92 -16.36
CA SER A 167 -11.90 5.03 -15.46
C SER A 167 -11.28 6.36 -15.91
N TYR A 168 -10.20 6.39 -16.67
CA TYR A 168 -9.71 7.66 -17.22
C TYR A 168 -10.66 8.19 -18.31
N VAL A 169 -11.11 7.30 -19.21
CA VAL A 169 -12.04 7.64 -20.30
C VAL A 169 -13.41 8.04 -19.76
N LEU A 170 -13.99 7.25 -18.85
CA LEU A 170 -15.29 7.54 -18.26
C LEU A 170 -15.31 8.87 -17.48
N ARG A 171 -14.16 9.31 -16.98
CA ARG A 171 -14.06 10.57 -16.21
C ARG A 171 -14.23 11.79 -17.09
N ILE A 172 -13.80 11.67 -18.34
CA ILE A 172 -13.96 12.70 -19.36
C ILE A 172 -15.43 12.78 -19.78
N LEU A 173 -16.13 11.63 -19.78
CA LEU A 173 -17.51 11.51 -20.24
C LEU A 173 -18.56 11.82 -19.16
N LYS A 174 -18.36 11.33 -17.94
CA LYS A 174 -19.33 11.39 -16.84
C LYS A 174 -18.75 12.12 -15.63
N LYS A 175 -19.61 12.89 -14.95
CA LYS A 175 -19.26 13.57 -13.69
C LYS A 175 -18.98 12.58 -12.56
N ASP A 176 -19.82 11.55 -12.44
CA ASP A 176 -19.63 10.44 -11.50
C ASP A 176 -19.43 9.13 -12.25
N MET A 177 -18.25 8.54 -12.08
CA MET A 177 -17.88 7.30 -12.73
C MET A 177 -18.24 6.05 -11.94
N TYR A 178 -18.24 6.14 -10.61
CA TYR A 178 -18.37 4.98 -9.71
C TYR A 178 -19.75 4.35 -9.79
N SER A 179 -20.75 5.12 -10.21
CA SER A 179 -22.09 4.63 -10.53
C SER A 179 -22.12 3.67 -11.72
N SER A 180 -21.14 3.76 -12.63
CA SER A 180 -21.14 3.02 -13.90
C SER A 180 -20.02 2.00 -14.04
N LEU A 181 -18.94 2.15 -13.27
CA LEU A 181 -17.81 1.23 -13.29
C LEU A 181 -17.40 0.87 -11.87
N VAL A 182 -17.18 -0.42 -11.63
CA VAL A 182 -16.76 -0.95 -10.33
C VAL A 182 -15.27 -0.73 -10.11
N ILE A 183 -14.85 0.52 -9.92
CA ILE A 183 -13.49 0.88 -9.48
C ILE A 183 -13.43 0.82 -7.96
N ARG A 184 -12.46 0.07 -7.43
CA ARG A 184 -12.20 -0.06 -5.98
C ARG A 184 -11.15 0.91 -5.44
N ILE A 185 -10.63 1.81 -6.29
CA ILE A 185 -9.66 2.85 -5.91
C ILE A 185 -10.41 4.10 -5.49
N ASN A 186 -10.03 4.72 -4.37
CA ASN A 186 -10.69 5.95 -3.92
C ASN A 186 -10.39 7.18 -4.82
N PRO A 187 -11.32 8.16 -4.93
CA PRO A 187 -11.27 9.24 -5.93
C PRO A 187 -9.98 10.07 -5.96
N ILE A 188 -9.46 10.46 -4.80
CA ILE A 188 -8.22 11.25 -4.73
C ILE A 188 -7.03 10.46 -5.27
N PHE A 189 -6.92 9.19 -4.87
CA PHE A 189 -5.81 8.35 -5.29
C PHE A 189 -5.92 8.00 -6.77
N LEU A 190 -7.13 7.71 -7.25
CA LEU A 190 -7.40 7.49 -8.66
C LEU A 190 -7.00 8.71 -9.52
N LYS A 191 -7.31 9.92 -9.07
CA LYS A 191 -6.90 11.16 -9.77
C LYS A 191 -5.39 11.31 -9.84
N ILE A 192 -4.67 10.96 -8.78
CA ILE A 192 -3.20 10.96 -8.75
C ILE A 192 -2.66 9.95 -9.77
N LEU A 193 -3.19 8.73 -9.79
CA LEU A 193 -2.79 7.71 -10.75
C LEU A 193 -3.07 8.13 -12.20
N HIS A 194 -4.25 8.68 -12.49
CA HIS A 194 -4.57 9.22 -13.82
C HIS A 194 -3.57 10.29 -14.26
N PHE A 195 -3.21 11.19 -13.36
CA PHE A 195 -2.24 12.25 -13.65
C PHE A 195 -0.85 11.69 -13.92
N LEU A 196 -0.38 10.73 -13.12
CA LEU A 196 0.93 10.11 -13.28
C LEU A 196 1.04 9.24 -14.53
N LEU A 197 -0.06 8.59 -14.94
CA LEU A 197 -0.06 7.61 -16.02
C LEU A 197 -0.46 8.19 -17.37
N PHE A 198 -1.55 8.95 -17.46
CA PHE A 198 -2.14 9.32 -18.76
C PHE A 198 -1.80 10.73 -19.22
N LYS A 199 -1.26 11.59 -18.35
CA LYS A 199 -0.80 12.92 -18.79
C LYS A 199 0.45 12.77 -19.67
N PRO A 200 0.49 13.32 -20.89
CA PRO A 200 1.66 13.21 -21.75
C PRO A 200 2.87 13.91 -21.12
N ILE A 201 4.03 13.25 -21.14
CA ILE A 201 5.30 13.81 -20.65
C ILE A 201 5.95 14.56 -21.82
N LYS A 202 6.29 15.83 -21.60
CA LYS A 202 7.07 16.61 -22.58
C LYS A 202 8.56 16.37 -22.31
N ILE A 203 9.20 15.53 -23.12
CA ILE A 203 10.65 15.30 -23.09
C ILE A 203 11.23 15.77 -24.43
N ASN A 204 12.49 16.23 -24.45
CA ASN A 204 13.13 16.77 -25.66
C ASN A 204 13.79 15.72 -26.58
N ILE A 205 13.82 14.44 -26.18
CA ILE A 205 14.56 13.37 -26.87
C ILE A 205 13.56 12.38 -27.48
N ASP A 206 13.43 12.38 -28.81
CA ASP A 206 12.40 11.62 -29.55
C ASP A 206 12.35 10.12 -29.22
N VAL A 207 13.50 9.47 -29.06
CA VAL A 207 13.56 8.04 -28.71
C VAL A 207 12.98 7.78 -27.32
N LEU A 208 13.35 8.61 -26.34
CA LEU A 208 12.82 8.56 -24.98
C LEU A 208 11.34 8.93 -24.96
N ILE A 209 10.88 9.87 -25.80
CA ILE A 209 9.46 10.19 -25.95
C ILE A 209 8.68 8.95 -26.38
N LYS A 210 9.14 8.21 -27.39
CA LYS A 210 8.42 7.02 -27.89
C LYS A 210 8.31 5.92 -26.83
N ILE A 211 9.40 5.65 -26.11
CA ILE A 211 9.44 4.63 -25.05
C ILE A 211 8.62 5.08 -23.84
N CYS A 212 8.86 6.29 -23.34
CA CYS A 212 8.17 6.83 -22.17
C CYS A 212 6.70 7.17 -22.46
N ASN A 213 6.25 7.30 -23.71
CA ASN A 213 4.83 7.46 -24.04
C ASN A 213 4.06 6.15 -24.12
N ASN A 214 4.72 4.99 -23.98
CA ASN A 214 4.00 3.75 -23.76
C ASN A 214 3.41 3.75 -22.32
N TYR A 215 2.09 3.80 -22.20
CA TYR A 215 1.40 3.86 -20.91
C TYR A 215 1.67 2.64 -20.03
N GLU A 216 1.82 1.47 -20.64
CA GLU A 216 2.19 0.23 -19.95
C GLU A 216 3.58 0.34 -19.33
N PHE A 217 4.55 0.82 -20.11
CA PHE A 217 5.91 1.03 -19.62
C PHE A 217 6.01 2.11 -18.54
N ARG A 218 5.21 3.18 -18.64
CA ARG A 218 5.12 4.20 -17.56
C ARG A 218 4.58 3.61 -16.27
N PHE A 219 3.56 2.76 -16.37
CA PHE A 219 3.00 2.10 -15.19
C PHE A 219 4.02 1.16 -14.55
N PHE A 220 4.71 0.36 -15.37
CA PHE A 220 5.84 -0.45 -14.94
C PHE A 220 6.94 0.35 -14.23
N LEU A 221 7.36 1.49 -14.79
CA LEU A 221 8.35 2.37 -14.17
C LEU A 221 7.87 2.91 -12.81
N PHE A 222 6.60 3.32 -12.72
CA PHE A 222 6.02 3.78 -11.47
C PHE A 222 6.04 2.71 -10.37
N ILE A 223 5.69 1.47 -10.73
CA ILE A 223 5.77 0.31 -9.82
C ILE A 223 7.22 0.06 -9.40
N CYS A 224 8.18 0.12 -10.32
CA CYS A 224 9.60 -0.05 -10.01
C CYS A 224 10.10 1.02 -9.02
N ILE A 225 9.67 2.28 -9.17
CA ILE A 225 10.01 3.36 -8.23
C ILE A 225 9.48 3.05 -6.82
N ILE A 226 8.25 2.55 -6.71
CA ILE A 226 7.64 2.17 -5.43
C ILE A 226 8.49 1.09 -4.73
N ASP A 227 8.90 0.06 -5.46
CA ASP A 227 9.76 -1.00 -4.94
C ASP A 227 11.14 -0.53 -4.51
N ILE A 228 11.75 0.37 -5.28
CA ILE A 228 13.04 0.97 -4.93
C ILE A 228 12.90 1.77 -3.63
N LEU A 229 11.80 2.52 -3.46
CA LEU A 229 11.52 3.24 -2.23
C LEU A 229 11.33 2.28 -1.04
N ILE A 230 10.60 1.18 -1.21
CA ILE A 230 10.45 0.12 -0.20
C ILE A 230 11.84 -0.39 0.23
N ALA A 231 12.70 -0.70 -0.73
CA ALA A 231 14.05 -1.19 -0.47
C ALA A 231 14.90 -0.16 0.30
N ILE A 232 14.81 1.12 -0.07
CA ILE A 232 15.50 2.20 0.65
C ILE A 232 14.99 2.31 2.09
N PHE A 233 13.68 2.25 2.33
CA PHE A 233 13.16 2.28 3.69
C PHE A 233 13.58 1.05 4.49
N LEU A 234 13.59 -0.14 3.89
CA LEU A 234 14.10 -1.36 4.52
C LEU A 234 15.59 -1.23 4.88
N PHE A 235 16.42 -0.67 4.00
CA PHE A 235 17.82 -0.35 4.31
C PHE A 235 17.94 0.48 5.59
N LEU A 236 17.19 1.57 5.64
CA LEU A 236 17.25 2.55 6.71
C LEU A 236 16.71 2.00 8.03
N ILE A 237 15.70 1.12 7.97
CA ILE A 237 15.19 0.41 9.14
C ILE A 237 16.28 -0.46 9.74
N ILE A 238 16.95 -1.30 8.93
CA ILE A 238 18.01 -2.19 9.40
C ILE A 238 19.22 -1.43 9.90
N ASP A 239 19.68 -0.41 9.18
CA ASP A 239 20.83 0.40 9.60
C ASP A 239 20.55 1.11 10.94
N LYS A 240 19.29 1.54 11.16
CA LYS A 240 18.88 2.06 12.47
C LYS A 240 18.83 1.00 13.55
N LEU A 241 18.27 -0.19 13.29
CA LEU A 241 18.20 -1.28 14.26
C LEU A 241 19.59 -1.76 14.69
N ASN A 242 20.55 -1.84 13.75
CA ASN A 242 21.94 -2.21 14.04
C ASN A 242 22.62 -1.27 15.05
N ASN A 243 22.25 0.01 15.04
CA ASN A 243 22.82 1.01 15.94
C ASN A 243 22.08 1.06 17.30
N TRP A 244 20.98 0.31 17.48
CA TRP A 244 20.10 0.46 18.63
C TRP A 244 20.23 -0.69 19.63
N ASN A 245 21.25 -0.61 20.50
CA ASN A 245 21.56 -1.65 21.51
C ASN A 245 20.36 -2.07 22.38
N THR A 246 19.43 -1.16 22.70
CA THR A 246 18.29 -1.47 23.56
C THR A 246 17.25 -2.38 22.89
N TYR A 247 17.20 -2.44 21.56
CA TYR A 247 16.33 -3.37 20.84
C TYR A 247 16.59 -4.82 21.27
N PHE A 248 17.87 -5.15 21.54
CA PHE A 248 18.30 -6.49 21.94
C PHE A 248 18.23 -6.77 23.45
N LEU A 249 17.59 -5.90 24.26
CA LEU A 249 17.50 -6.11 25.71
C LEU A 249 16.93 -7.49 26.10
N TYR A 250 16.07 -8.08 25.26
CA TYR A 250 15.53 -9.43 25.48
C TYR A 250 16.57 -10.53 25.36
N ILE A 251 17.60 -10.32 24.57
CA ILE A 251 18.73 -11.25 24.42
C ILE A 251 19.77 -11.01 25.52
N ILE A 252 20.14 -9.75 25.77
CA ILE A 252 21.18 -9.37 26.75
C ILE A 252 20.83 -9.85 28.17
N SER A 253 19.54 -9.96 28.50
CA SER A 253 19.10 -10.43 29.83
C SER A 253 19.45 -11.88 30.17
N ASN A 254 19.84 -12.68 29.18
CA ASN A 254 20.44 -13.98 29.43
C ASN A 254 21.94 -13.79 29.24
N ASN A 255 22.75 -14.16 30.24
CA ASN A 255 24.23 -14.19 30.21
C ASN A 255 24.78 -15.17 29.15
N TYR A 256 24.33 -15.07 27.91
CA TYR A 256 25.01 -15.66 26.78
C TYR A 256 26.25 -14.82 26.54
N THR A 257 27.41 -15.45 26.64
CA THR A 257 28.72 -14.88 26.34
C THR A 257 28.90 -14.52 24.86
N THR A 258 27.91 -14.76 24.00
CA THR A 258 27.92 -14.32 22.60
C THR A 258 27.41 -12.88 22.49
N PRO A 259 28.28 -11.90 22.19
CA PRO A 259 27.95 -10.48 22.43
C PRO A 259 27.13 -9.83 21.32
N HIS A 260 26.87 -10.48 20.18
CA HIS A 260 26.21 -9.84 19.05
C HIS A 260 25.13 -10.76 18.45
N PHE A 261 23.88 -10.33 18.51
CA PHE A 261 22.86 -10.83 17.59
C PHE A 261 23.14 -10.14 16.25
N ASN A 262 23.49 -10.87 15.19
CA ASN A 262 23.64 -10.22 13.89
C ASN A 262 22.25 -10.11 13.26
N ILE A 263 21.77 -8.88 13.15
CA ILE A 263 20.68 -8.60 12.20
C ILE A 263 21.22 -8.92 10.80
N ILE A 264 20.32 -9.30 9.91
CA ILE A 264 20.67 -9.47 8.51
C ILE A 264 21.41 -8.23 7.97
N ASN A 265 22.46 -8.44 7.17
CA ASN A 265 23.14 -7.32 6.53
C ASN A 265 22.11 -6.48 5.75
N PRO A 266 22.03 -5.15 5.95
CA PRO A 266 21.07 -4.29 5.27
C PRO A 266 21.14 -4.42 3.74
N LEU A 267 22.35 -4.59 3.18
CA LEU A 267 22.52 -4.78 1.74
C LEU A 267 22.01 -6.15 1.28
N LEU A 268 22.18 -7.19 2.10
CA LEU A 268 21.67 -8.53 1.79
C LEU A 268 20.14 -8.54 1.77
N LEU A 269 19.50 -7.93 2.77
CA LEU A 269 18.03 -7.86 2.84
C LEU A 269 17.43 -7.17 1.61
N ILE A 270 18.05 -6.09 1.16
CA ILE A 270 17.61 -5.34 -0.02
C ILE A 270 17.77 -6.16 -1.27
N ASN A 271 18.91 -6.82 -1.45
CA ASN A 271 19.11 -7.69 -2.60
C ASN A 271 18.12 -8.87 -2.59
N ILE A 272 17.79 -9.41 -1.41
CA ILE A 272 16.74 -10.42 -1.26
C ILE A 272 15.37 -9.88 -1.70
N TYR A 273 15.04 -8.62 -1.38
CA TYR A 273 13.77 -8.01 -1.81
C TYR A 273 13.75 -7.67 -3.31
N LEU A 274 14.75 -6.91 -3.75
CA LEU A 274 14.80 -6.28 -5.07
C LEU A 274 15.03 -7.30 -6.19
N ASN A 275 15.95 -8.25 -5.94
CA ASN A 275 16.30 -9.30 -6.90
C ASN A 275 15.51 -10.59 -6.67
N ASN A 276 14.44 -10.56 -5.86
CA ASN A 276 13.53 -11.68 -5.76
C ASN A 276 12.88 -11.90 -7.14
N PRO A 277 13.03 -13.08 -7.78
CA PRO A 277 12.40 -13.36 -9.07
C PRO A 277 10.89 -13.14 -9.02
N ILE A 278 10.25 -13.43 -7.89
CA ILE A 278 8.81 -13.25 -7.70
C ILE A 278 8.41 -11.77 -7.75
N ASN A 279 9.16 -10.88 -7.10
CA ASN A 279 8.87 -9.44 -7.11
C ASN A 279 9.13 -8.85 -8.50
N ILE A 280 10.18 -9.32 -9.19
CA ILE A 280 10.47 -8.89 -10.55
C ILE A 280 9.33 -9.30 -11.50
N LEU A 281 8.83 -10.53 -11.37
CA LEU A 281 7.66 -10.99 -12.12
C LEU A 281 6.42 -10.16 -11.77
N ALA A 282 6.16 -9.88 -10.49
CA ALA A 282 5.01 -9.07 -10.07
C ALA A 282 5.01 -7.67 -10.70
N ASN A 283 6.18 -7.04 -10.80
CA ASN A 283 6.31 -5.74 -11.47
C ASN A 283 6.09 -5.83 -12.97
N SER A 284 6.62 -6.89 -13.59
CA SER A 284 6.44 -7.14 -15.02
C SER A 284 4.97 -7.42 -15.35
N PHE A 285 4.24 -8.08 -14.44
CA PHE A 285 2.78 -8.25 -14.51
C PHE A 285 1.99 -7.00 -14.10
N LEU A 286 2.64 -5.87 -13.81
CA LEU A 286 2.03 -4.59 -13.47
C LEU A 286 1.23 -4.58 -12.15
N SER A 287 1.71 -5.27 -11.12
CA SER A 287 1.14 -5.22 -9.77
C SER A 287 1.46 -3.91 -9.04
N LEU A 288 0.44 -3.09 -8.73
CA LEU A 288 0.61 -1.91 -7.86
C LEU A 288 0.33 -2.22 -6.37
N ASP A 289 0.06 -3.48 -6.01
CA ASP A 289 -0.26 -3.84 -4.63
C ASP A 289 0.86 -3.50 -3.64
N ASN A 290 2.10 -3.36 -4.13
CA ASN A 290 3.26 -2.93 -3.35
C ASN A 290 3.12 -1.51 -2.80
N PHE A 291 2.21 -0.68 -3.32
CA PHE A 291 2.03 0.67 -2.80
C PHE A 291 1.59 0.68 -1.33
N LYS A 292 0.75 -0.27 -0.90
CA LYS A 292 0.39 -0.42 0.52
C LYS A 292 1.61 -0.83 1.36
N LEU A 293 2.49 -1.66 0.81
CA LEU A 293 3.74 -2.09 1.46
C LEU A 293 4.73 -0.94 1.61
N LEU A 294 4.79 -0.01 0.65
CA LEU A 294 5.55 1.23 0.75
C LEU A 294 5.09 2.08 1.94
N ILE A 295 3.79 2.23 2.12
CA ILE A 295 3.26 3.03 3.22
C ILE A 295 3.52 2.34 4.56
N ILE A 296 3.36 1.01 4.62
CA ILE A 296 3.68 0.22 5.82
C ILE A 296 5.17 0.33 6.17
N THR A 297 6.09 0.22 5.20
CA THR A 297 7.53 0.36 5.44
C THR A 297 7.93 1.77 5.85
N ALA A 298 7.39 2.79 5.18
CA ALA A 298 7.62 4.19 5.54
C ALA A 298 7.14 4.47 6.97
N ASN A 299 5.95 3.97 7.33
CA ASN A 299 5.42 4.06 8.68
C ASN A 299 6.33 3.39 9.71
N PHE A 300 6.80 2.18 9.41
CA PHE A 300 7.71 1.47 10.30
C PHE A 300 9.05 2.24 10.49
N TYR A 301 9.58 2.83 9.43
CA TYR A 301 10.76 3.69 9.54
C TYR A 301 10.51 4.94 10.40
N LEU A 302 9.36 5.61 10.23
CA LEU A 302 9.00 6.80 11.00
C LEU A 302 8.82 6.47 12.49
N THR A 303 8.19 5.35 12.81
CA THR A 303 8.02 4.93 14.20
C THR A 303 9.34 4.58 14.85
N LEU A 304 10.21 3.85 14.16
CA LEU A 304 11.57 3.60 14.63
C LEU A 304 12.34 4.90 14.88
N SER A 305 12.27 5.84 13.93
CA SER A 305 12.93 7.14 14.05
C SER A 305 12.43 7.95 15.24
N ARG A 306 11.13 7.88 15.53
CA ARG A 306 10.53 8.56 16.67
C ARG A 306 11.01 7.96 17.98
N ILE A 307 10.97 6.63 18.13
CA ILE A 307 11.40 5.97 19.38
C ILE A 307 12.85 6.35 19.69
N GLN A 308 13.74 6.29 18.70
CA GLN A 308 15.15 6.63 18.86
C GLN A 308 15.39 8.11 19.25
N ASN A 309 14.56 9.03 18.73
CA ASN A 309 14.63 10.45 19.08
C ASN A 309 14.19 10.71 20.53
N VAL A 310 13.23 9.93 21.04
CA VAL A 310 12.76 9.99 22.44
C VAL A 310 13.77 9.32 23.39
N SER A 311 14.31 8.18 22.97
CA SER A 311 15.34 7.39 23.63
C SER A 311 16.60 8.18 24.01
N ASN A 312 17.18 8.88 23.05
CA ASN A 312 18.47 9.57 23.21
C ASN A 312 18.39 10.90 24.00
N GLN A 313 17.38 11.09 24.85
CA GLN A 313 17.16 12.32 25.62
C GLN A 313 18.06 12.45 26.86
N GLN A 314 18.49 11.33 27.45
CA GLN A 314 19.11 11.32 28.79
C GLN A 314 20.57 11.82 28.87
N LYS A 315 21.26 12.12 27.76
CA LYS A 315 22.72 12.40 27.78
C LYS A 315 23.19 13.63 26.99
N GLN A 316 22.33 14.57 26.60
CA GLN A 316 22.72 15.66 25.67
C GLN A 316 22.22 17.06 26.05
N ASN A 317 22.92 18.09 25.51
CA ASN A 317 22.66 19.52 25.71
C ASN A 317 21.19 19.92 25.51
N VAL A 318 20.72 20.91 26.28
CA VAL A 318 19.34 21.43 26.29
C VAL A 318 18.80 21.74 24.88
N TYR A 319 19.59 22.42 24.05
CA TYR A 319 19.19 22.76 22.67
C TYR A 319 18.94 21.53 21.79
N LYS A 320 19.80 20.51 21.89
CA LYS A 320 19.70 19.27 21.11
C LYS A 320 18.48 18.45 21.52
N ASN A 321 18.13 18.51 22.81
CA ASN A 321 16.90 17.90 23.33
C ASN A 321 15.64 18.63 22.82
N LYS A 322 15.63 19.97 22.76
CA LYS A 322 14.52 20.75 22.19
C LYS A 322 14.28 20.39 20.72
N TYR A 323 15.34 20.35 19.91
CA TYR A 323 15.25 19.96 18.49
C TYR A 323 14.69 18.54 18.33
N LYS A 324 15.20 17.56 19.07
CA LYS A 324 14.70 16.18 19.04
C LYS A 324 13.22 16.07 19.43
N ARG A 325 12.76 16.88 20.39
CA ARG A 325 11.34 16.91 20.79
C ARG A 325 10.46 17.41 19.65
N ILE A 326 10.89 18.47 18.96
CA ILE A 326 10.20 19.01 17.79
C ILE A 326 10.16 17.96 16.66
N CYS A 327 11.29 17.34 16.31
CA CYS A 327 11.33 16.28 15.30
C CYS A 327 10.48 15.07 15.68
N SER A 328 10.45 14.67 16.95
CA SER A 328 9.60 13.58 17.43
C SER A 328 8.11 13.90 17.29
N PHE A 329 7.71 15.15 17.56
CA PHE A 329 6.35 15.62 17.35
C PHE A 329 5.97 15.65 15.86
N PHE A 330 6.84 16.15 14.99
CA PHE A 330 6.61 16.10 13.55
C PHE A 330 6.49 14.66 13.03
N ASN A 331 7.35 13.75 13.50
CA ASN A 331 7.24 12.33 13.15
C ASN A 331 5.89 11.75 13.58
N LEU A 332 5.34 12.14 14.74
CA LEU A 332 4.00 11.71 15.16
C LEU A 332 2.92 12.15 14.19
N LEU A 333 2.92 13.43 13.81
CA LEU A 333 1.96 13.96 12.82
C LEU A 333 2.06 13.20 11.49
N LEU A 334 3.29 12.96 11.02
CA LEU A 334 3.53 12.18 9.80
C LEU A 334 3.01 10.75 9.94
N ILE A 335 3.24 10.06 11.06
CA ILE A 335 2.73 8.70 11.29
C ILE A 335 1.20 8.67 11.24
N LEU A 336 0.54 9.61 11.91
CA LEU A 336 -0.93 9.68 11.92
C LEU A 336 -1.49 9.90 10.51
N PHE A 337 -0.84 10.77 9.72
CA PHE A 337 -1.22 11.04 8.34
C PHE A 337 -0.99 9.83 7.43
N HIS A 338 0.17 9.16 7.53
CA HIS A 338 0.47 7.96 6.76
C HIS A 338 -0.45 6.78 7.14
N ASN A 339 -0.81 6.64 8.41
CA ASN A 339 -1.81 5.66 8.85
C ASN A 339 -3.18 5.94 8.23
N ALA A 340 -3.62 7.20 8.19
CA ALA A 340 -4.87 7.58 7.53
C ALA A 340 -4.83 7.35 6.01
N ILE A 341 -3.68 7.63 5.37
CA ILE A 341 -3.44 7.31 3.95
C ILE A 341 -3.50 5.80 3.71
N LEU A 342 -2.90 5.00 4.60
CA LEU A 342 -2.91 3.54 4.48
C LEU A 342 -4.34 3.00 4.54
N LEU A 343 -5.13 3.48 5.51
CA LEU A 343 -6.55 3.14 5.63
C LEU A 343 -7.35 3.60 4.39
N TYR A 344 -7.04 4.78 3.86
CA TYR A 344 -7.67 5.33 2.66
C TYR A 344 -7.32 4.58 1.38
N ILE A 345 -6.10 4.09 1.20
CA ILE A 345 -5.73 3.40 -0.05
C ILE A 345 -6.24 1.97 -0.05
N THR A 346 -6.15 1.31 1.09
CA THR A 346 -6.52 -0.09 1.20
C THR A 346 -8.01 -0.29 1.43
N SER A 347 -8.71 0.74 1.93
CA SER A 347 -10.12 0.70 2.36
C SER A 347 -10.44 -0.46 3.34
N PHE A 348 -9.40 -0.94 4.02
CA PHE A 348 -9.42 -2.23 4.67
C PHE A 348 -9.33 -2.15 6.19
N HIS A 349 -10.30 -2.75 6.87
CA HIS A 349 -10.42 -2.63 8.33
C HIS A 349 -9.31 -3.36 9.09
N PHE A 350 -8.71 -4.45 8.60
CA PHE A 350 -7.66 -5.14 9.36
C PHE A 350 -6.38 -4.33 9.49
N ILE A 351 -6.17 -3.33 8.63
CA ILE A 351 -5.06 -2.38 8.78
C ILE A 351 -5.22 -1.52 10.03
N LEU A 352 -6.44 -1.34 10.57
CA LEU A 352 -6.66 -0.68 11.86
C LEU A 352 -5.90 -1.38 13.00
N VAL A 353 -5.71 -2.70 12.90
CA VAL A 353 -4.87 -3.46 13.84
C VAL A 353 -3.43 -2.96 13.76
N VAL A 354 -2.86 -2.92 12.55
CA VAL A 354 -1.49 -2.41 12.32
C VAL A 354 -1.36 -0.96 12.78
N ILE A 355 -2.33 -0.10 12.46
CA ILE A 355 -2.37 1.31 12.87
C ILE A 355 -2.40 1.44 14.39
N GLY A 356 -3.29 0.71 15.06
CA GLY A 356 -3.40 0.70 16.52
C GLY A 356 -2.09 0.26 17.18
N ILE A 357 -1.35 -0.65 16.58
CA ILE A 357 -0.05 -1.08 17.15
C ILE A 357 1.01 -0.02 16.87
N ASN A 358 1.05 0.52 15.67
CA ASN A 358 1.97 1.57 15.30
C ASN A 358 1.82 2.79 16.23
N ASN A 359 0.58 3.14 16.56
CA ASN A 359 0.20 4.17 17.54
C ASN A 359 0.54 3.78 18.99
N PHE A 360 0.53 2.49 19.33
CA PHE A 360 0.98 2.03 20.64
C PHE A 360 2.50 2.18 20.82
N ILE A 361 3.28 1.84 19.80
CA ILE A 361 4.75 1.92 19.81
C ILE A 361 5.24 3.35 20.02
N ILE A 362 4.50 4.32 19.50
CA ILE A 362 4.73 5.77 19.67
C ILE A 362 4.85 6.19 21.15
N TYR A 363 4.27 5.43 22.08
CA TYR A 363 4.20 5.74 23.52
C TYR A 363 5.05 4.85 24.42
N ILE A 364 5.72 3.84 23.87
CA ILE A 364 6.77 3.17 24.64
C ILE A 364 7.91 4.18 24.78
N GLU A 365 7.90 4.88 25.90
CA GLU A 365 9.08 5.58 26.39
C GLU A 365 10.19 4.52 26.46
N GLU A 366 11.39 4.83 25.98
CA GLU A 366 12.51 3.91 26.14
C GLU A 366 12.73 3.57 27.63
N ASP A 367 12.32 4.48 28.52
CA ASP A 367 12.19 4.25 29.95
C ASP A 367 11.30 3.06 30.31
N PHE A 368 10.21 2.77 29.59
CA PHE A 368 9.44 1.55 29.79
C PHE A 368 10.25 0.30 29.45
N LEU A 369 11.00 0.32 28.34
CA LEU A 369 11.87 -0.79 27.92
C LEU A 369 13.08 -0.98 28.86
N LYS A 370 13.65 0.11 29.38
CA LYS A 370 14.78 0.09 30.31
C LYS A 370 14.36 -0.29 31.74
N ARG A 371 13.24 0.24 32.23
CA ARG A 371 12.79 0.07 33.63
C ARG A 371 12.22 -1.32 33.89
N TYR A 372 11.53 -1.92 32.92
CA TYR A 372 10.96 -3.25 33.09
C TYR A 372 11.91 -4.31 32.54
N HIS A 373 12.52 -5.09 33.43
CA HIS A 373 13.17 -6.33 33.00
C HIS A 373 12.15 -7.21 32.27
N ILE A 374 12.62 -7.91 31.25
CA ILE A 374 11.74 -8.67 30.35
C ILE A 374 11.02 -9.82 31.06
N LYS A 375 11.51 -10.23 32.23
CA LYS A 375 10.89 -11.22 33.11
C LYS A 375 9.93 -10.64 34.18
N GLN A 376 9.86 -9.31 34.37
CA GLN A 376 9.00 -8.65 35.38
C GLN A 376 7.61 -8.30 34.86
N ASN A 377 6.55 -8.50 35.64
CA ASN A 377 5.20 -8.14 35.20
C ASN A 377 4.98 -6.62 35.17
N VAL A 378 4.27 -6.15 34.14
CA VAL A 378 3.85 -4.75 34.01
C VAL A 378 2.57 -4.53 34.82
N GLN A 379 2.49 -3.44 35.57
CA GLN A 379 1.30 -3.08 36.33
C GLN A 379 0.09 -2.87 35.41
N PHE A 380 -1.06 -3.42 35.80
CA PHE A 380 -2.30 -3.34 35.01
C PHE A 380 -2.73 -1.90 34.70
N CYS A 381 -2.67 -0.98 35.68
CA CYS A 381 -3.05 0.42 35.45
C CYS A 381 -2.21 1.10 34.36
N LYS A 382 -0.92 0.75 34.25
CA LYS A 382 -0.05 1.29 33.20
C LYS A 382 -0.41 0.73 31.83
N LEU A 383 -0.71 -0.57 31.74
CA LEU A 383 -1.21 -1.20 30.51
C LEU A 383 -2.53 -0.54 30.06
N ALA A 384 -3.47 -0.34 30.99
CA ALA A 384 -4.74 0.32 30.71
C ALA A 384 -4.55 1.77 30.20
N HIS A 385 -3.65 2.53 30.82
CA HIS A 385 -3.31 3.89 30.37
C HIS A 385 -2.73 3.93 28.95
N MET A 386 -1.86 2.98 28.62
CA MET A 386 -1.31 2.84 27.28
C MET A 386 -2.40 2.52 26.25
N LEU A 387 -3.33 1.63 26.59
CA LEU A 387 -4.47 1.29 25.74
C LEU A 387 -5.37 2.51 25.50
N PHE A 388 -5.69 3.27 26.55
CA PHE A 388 -6.52 4.48 26.41
C PHE A 388 -5.88 5.52 25.49
N LYS A 389 -4.57 5.79 25.65
CA LYS A 389 -3.82 6.68 24.74
C LYS A 389 -3.81 6.18 23.31
N ASN A 390 -3.69 4.87 23.11
CA ASN A 390 -3.74 4.28 21.79
C ASN A 390 -5.11 4.51 21.12
N MET A 391 -6.21 4.32 21.86
CA MET A 391 -7.55 4.61 21.37
C MET A 391 -7.72 6.07 20.98
N PHE A 392 -7.14 7.00 21.75
CA PHE A 392 -7.15 8.42 21.42
C PHE A 392 -6.41 8.74 20.10
N LEU A 393 -5.22 8.17 19.88
CA LEU A 393 -4.52 8.34 18.61
C LEU A 393 -5.27 7.70 17.44
N LEU A 394 -5.88 6.54 17.65
CA LEU A 394 -6.71 5.89 16.65
C LEU A 394 -7.88 6.79 16.24
N LEU A 395 -8.54 7.45 17.21
CA LEU A 395 -9.59 8.41 16.92
C LEU A 395 -9.08 9.58 16.06
N ILE A 396 -7.90 10.11 16.35
CA ILE A 396 -7.29 11.16 15.50
C ILE A 396 -7.04 10.64 14.09
N THR A 397 -6.51 9.43 13.92
CA THR A 397 -6.31 8.85 12.59
C THR A 397 -7.62 8.69 11.82
N LEU A 398 -8.71 8.32 12.51
CA LEU A 398 -10.05 8.19 11.93
C LEU A 398 -10.62 9.56 11.52
N ILE A 399 -10.35 10.63 12.28
CA ILE A 399 -10.74 11.99 11.90
C ILE A 399 -10.02 12.42 10.61
N ILE A 400 -8.71 12.17 10.49
CA ILE A 400 -7.95 12.47 9.26
C ILE A 400 -8.47 11.65 8.08
N TYR A 401 -8.79 10.38 8.31
CA TYR A 401 -9.42 9.53 7.29
C TYR A 401 -10.80 10.06 6.84
N ALA A 402 -11.64 10.50 7.79
CA ALA A 402 -12.92 11.13 7.47
C ALA A 402 -12.74 12.41 6.64
N LEU A 403 -11.71 13.22 6.90
CA LEU A 403 -11.36 14.37 6.06
C LEU A 403 -11.02 13.95 4.63
N PHE A 404 -10.29 12.86 4.43
CA PHE A 404 -10.03 12.34 3.08
C PHE A 404 -11.32 11.89 2.37
N ILE A 405 -12.27 11.29 3.08
CA ILE A 405 -13.59 10.95 2.52
C ILE A 405 -14.34 12.23 2.10
N VAL A 406 -14.34 13.27 2.93
CA VAL A 406 -14.98 14.56 2.60
C VAL A 406 -14.35 15.20 1.37
N ILE A 407 -13.01 15.21 1.27
CA ILE A 407 -12.32 15.71 0.07
C ILE A 407 -12.68 14.85 -1.16
N SER A 408 -12.80 13.54 -0.99
CA SER A 408 -13.19 12.61 -2.05
C SER A 408 -14.61 12.85 -2.55
N TYR A 409 -15.53 13.20 -1.64
CA TYR A 409 -16.90 13.58 -1.96
C TYR A 409 -16.94 14.83 -2.85
N PHE A 410 -16.20 15.89 -2.51
CA PHE A 410 -16.08 17.08 -3.37
C PHE A 410 -15.44 16.74 -4.73
N GLN A 411 -14.42 15.88 -4.72
CA GLN A 411 -13.73 15.47 -5.94
C GLN A 411 -14.62 14.60 -6.85
N ASN A 412 -15.56 13.83 -6.30
CA ASN A 412 -16.52 13.00 -7.02
C ASN A 412 -17.85 13.73 -7.28
N SER A 413 -17.81 15.05 -7.47
CA SER A 413 -18.99 15.87 -7.81
C SER A 413 -20.17 15.73 -6.83
N HIS A 414 -19.88 15.64 -5.52
CA HIS A 414 -20.88 15.54 -4.45
C HIS A 414 -21.67 14.21 -4.45
N SER A 415 -21.10 13.12 -4.95
CA SER A 415 -21.67 11.78 -4.81
C SER A 415 -20.80 10.84 -3.96
N LEU A 416 -21.47 10.06 -3.09
CA LEU A 416 -20.87 9.04 -2.23
C LEU A 416 -20.85 7.64 -2.86
N SER A 417 -21.18 7.53 -4.14
CA SER A 417 -21.24 6.26 -4.89
C SER A 417 -19.91 5.48 -4.84
N PHE A 418 -18.78 6.17 -4.74
CA PHE A 418 -17.47 5.54 -4.60
C PHE A 418 -17.34 4.65 -3.36
N LEU A 419 -18.01 5.01 -2.24
CA LEU A 419 -17.96 4.20 -1.01
C LEU A 419 -18.59 2.82 -1.20
N ASN A 420 -19.57 2.69 -2.09
CA ASN A 420 -20.15 1.39 -2.43
C ASN A 420 -19.07 0.47 -2.99
N ASN A 421 -18.23 0.99 -3.89
CA ASN A 421 -17.20 0.19 -4.55
C ASN A 421 -15.94 0.02 -3.70
N THR A 422 -15.56 1.02 -2.90
CA THR A 422 -14.28 1.00 -2.17
C THR A 422 -14.39 0.47 -0.75
N VAL A 423 -15.51 0.67 -0.05
CA VAL A 423 -15.67 0.24 1.34
C VAL A 423 -16.68 -0.90 1.45
N ILE A 424 -17.87 -0.72 0.88
CA ILE A 424 -18.96 -1.69 1.05
C ILE A 424 -18.66 -3.01 0.33
N ASN A 425 -18.21 -2.95 -0.93
CA ASN A 425 -17.86 -4.16 -1.68
C ASN A 425 -16.70 -4.92 -1.03
N GLU A 426 -15.72 -4.22 -0.44
CA GLU A 426 -14.62 -4.86 0.27
C GLU A 426 -15.05 -5.49 1.58
N TYR A 427 -15.92 -4.81 2.33
CA TYR A 427 -16.49 -5.36 3.55
C TYR A 427 -17.37 -6.59 3.24
N LYS A 428 -18.26 -6.49 2.25
CA LYS A 428 -19.12 -7.60 1.83
C LYS A 428 -18.35 -8.68 1.04
N ILE A 429 -17.09 -8.44 0.67
CA ILE A 429 -16.30 -9.38 -0.15
C ILE A 429 -17.06 -9.72 -1.44
N LEU A 430 -17.70 -8.70 -2.03
CA LEU A 430 -18.36 -8.84 -3.33
C LEU A 430 -17.29 -8.77 -4.42
N LEU A 431 -17.43 -9.62 -5.44
CA LEU A 431 -16.56 -9.65 -6.63
C LEU A 431 -15.10 -10.09 -6.34
N LEU A 432 -14.89 -10.88 -5.29
CA LEU A 432 -13.56 -11.41 -4.99
C LEU A 432 -13.10 -12.39 -6.08
N LEU A 433 -12.06 -12.03 -6.81
CA LEU A 433 -11.43 -12.89 -7.81
C LEU A 433 -10.59 -14.01 -7.15
N PRO A 434 -10.28 -15.07 -7.90
CA PRO A 434 -9.31 -16.07 -7.47
C PRO A 434 -8.03 -15.42 -6.98
N ASN A 435 -7.60 -15.73 -5.76
CA ASN A 435 -6.39 -15.20 -5.16
C ASN A 435 -5.83 -16.19 -4.13
N LEU A 436 -4.73 -15.82 -3.47
CA LEU A 436 -4.07 -16.69 -2.48
C LEU A 436 -4.76 -16.69 -1.10
N GLY A 437 -5.86 -15.96 -0.95
CA GLY A 437 -6.52 -15.67 0.31
C GLY A 437 -7.58 -16.69 0.66
N ASN A 438 -7.69 -16.99 1.95
CA ASN A 438 -8.73 -17.87 2.45
C ASN A 438 -10.13 -17.31 2.26
N PHE A 439 -10.29 -15.99 2.16
CA PHE A 439 -11.59 -15.39 1.89
C PHE A 439 -12.15 -15.88 0.57
N TRP A 440 -11.36 -15.88 -0.50
CA TRP A 440 -11.84 -16.35 -1.80
C TRP A 440 -12.24 -17.81 -1.74
N TYR A 441 -11.39 -18.67 -1.18
CA TYR A 441 -11.68 -20.09 -1.04
C TYR A 441 -12.96 -20.36 -0.25
N ILE A 442 -13.10 -19.71 0.91
CA ILE A 442 -14.21 -19.97 1.82
C ILE A 442 -15.52 -19.43 1.25
N PHE A 443 -15.54 -18.18 0.77
CA PHE A 443 -16.76 -17.61 0.18
C PHE A 443 -17.14 -18.25 -1.18
N SER A 444 -16.20 -18.93 -1.86
CA SER A 444 -16.50 -19.71 -3.07
C SER A 444 -17.16 -21.06 -2.77
N THR A 445 -16.94 -21.63 -1.59
CA THR A 445 -17.42 -22.99 -1.21
C THR A 445 -18.64 -22.98 -0.29
N MET A 446 -19.00 -21.80 0.20
CA MET A 446 -19.97 -21.62 1.25
C MET A 446 -21.40 -21.47 0.70
N PHE A 447 -22.38 -22.05 1.40
CA PHE A 447 -23.79 -21.85 1.09
C PHE A 447 -24.25 -20.42 1.39
N ARG A 448 -25.18 -19.91 0.56
CA ARG A 448 -25.71 -18.54 0.64
C ARG A 448 -26.33 -18.21 2.00
N ASP A 449 -27.02 -19.17 2.62
CA ASP A 449 -27.73 -18.94 3.88
C ASP A 449 -26.80 -18.61 5.06
N TYR A 450 -25.58 -19.14 5.02
CA TYR A 450 -24.60 -18.87 6.07
C TYR A 450 -23.85 -17.56 5.84
N TYR A 451 -24.02 -16.89 4.68
CA TYR A 451 -23.11 -15.85 4.17
C TYR A 451 -22.76 -14.81 5.23
N TYR A 452 -23.79 -14.27 5.90
CA TYR A 452 -23.62 -13.27 6.95
C TYR A 452 -22.90 -13.79 8.19
N SER A 453 -23.12 -15.06 8.57
CA SER A 453 -22.43 -15.69 9.70
C SER A 453 -20.92 -15.80 9.44
N PHE A 454 -20.52 -16.22 8.23
CA PHE A 454 -19.09 -16.26 7.90
C PHE A 454 -18.52 -14.86 7.70
N LEU A 455 -19.27 -13.94 7.09
CA LEU A 455 -18.88 -12.55 6.96
C LEU A 455 -18.50 -11.96 8.32
N PHE A 456 -19.36 -12.17 9.33
CA PHE A 456 -19.08 -11.75 10.70
C PHE A 456 -17.85 -12.45 11.28
N LEU A 457 -17.78 -13.78 11.23
CA LEU A 457 -16.68 -14.54 11.84
C LEU A 457 -15.31 -14.17 11.23
N PHE A 458 -15.22 -14.11 9.91
CA PHE A 458 -13.96 -13.83 9.20
C PHE A 458 -13.51 -12.37 9.37
N HIS A 459 -14.41 -11.41 9.48
CA HIS A 459 -14.01 -10.05 9.83
C HIS A 459 -13.66 -9.90 11.32
N PHE A 460 -14.37 -10.58 12.21
CA PHE A 460 -14.19 -10.43 13.65
C PHE A 460 -12.93 -11.11 14.18
N HIS A 461 -12.55 -12.29 13.64
CA HIS A 461 -11.47 -13.10 14.21
C HIS A 461 -10.12 -12.37 14.31
N ILE A 462 -9.83 -11.45 13.38
CA ILE A 462 -8.56 -10.70 13.38
C ILE A 462 -8.44 -9.76 14.58
N PHE A 463 -9.56 -9.24 15.08
CA PHE A 463 -9.56 -8.39 16.27
C PHE A 463 -9.29 -9.19 17.55
N LEU A 464 -9.28 -10.53 17.49
CA LEU A 464 -8.93 -11.40 18.62
C LEU A 464 -7.41 -11.52 18.83
N TYR A 465 -6.58 -11.25 17.82
CA TYR A 465 -5.12 -11.40 17.94
C TYR A 465 -4.42 -10.25 18.71
N PRO A 466 -4.76 -8.97 18.51
CA PRO A 466 -4.01 -7.85 19.08
C PRO A 466 -4.00 -7.86 20.60
N VAL A 467 -5.13 -8.14 21.25
CA VAL A 467 -5.27 -8.09 22.72
C VAL A 467 -4.37 -9.11 23.43
N PRO A 468 -4.43 -10.43 23.15
CA PRO A 468 -3.55 -11.40 23.79
C PRO A 468 -2.07 -11.21 23.41
N LEU A 469 -1.79 -10.87 22.14
CA LEU A 469 -0.42 -10.59 21.70
C LEU A 469 0.12 -9.31 22.35
N PHE A 470 -0.71 -8.32 22.62
CA PHE A 470 -0.34 -7.11 23.34
C PHE A 470 0.17 -7.46 24.74
N PHE A 471 -0.61 -8.18 25.54
CA PHE A 471 -0.19 -8.56 26.90
C PHE A 471 1.11 -9.35 26.91
N ARG A 472 1.39 -10.10 25.84
CA ARG A 472 2.59 -10.91 25.74
C ARG A 472 3.80 -10.15 25.21
N LEU A 473 3.64 -9.40 24.12
CA LEU A 473 4.72 -8.78 23.34
C LEU A 473 4.85 -7.26 23.60
N VAL A 474 4.14 -6.69 24.58
CA VAL A 474 4.21 -5.26 24.97
C VAL A 474 5.65 -4.78 25.18
N LYS A 475 6.55 -5.65 25.65
CA LYS A 475 7.96 -5.34 25.94
C LYS A 475 8.85 -5.39 24.70
N THR A 476 8.35 -5.91 23.59
CA THR A 476 9.05 -6.00 22.31
C THR A 476 8.17 -5.41 21.20
N PRO A 477 7.94 -4.08 21.23
CA PRO A 477 7.02 -3.41 20.32
C PRO A 477 7.27 -3.66 18.85
N LEU A 478 8.53 -3.73 18.45
CA LEU A 478 8.89 -3.90 17.05
C LEU A 478 8.60 -5.32 16.55
N ILE A 479 8.82 -6.32 17.39
CA ILE A 479 8.44 -7.71 17.09
C ILE A 479 6.91 -7.81 16.99
N TYR A 480 6.22 -7.19 17.96
CA TYR A 480 4.76 -7.09 17.97
C TYR A 480 4.24 -6.46 16.66
N LEU A 481 4.86 -5.37 16.19
CA LEU A 481 4.54 -4.73 14.91
C LEU A 481 4.73 -5.67 13.72
N LYS A 482 5.92 -6.26 13.58
CA LYS A 482 6.26 -7.14 12.45
C LYS A 482 5.29 -8.32 12.34
N VAL A 483 5.01 -8.97 13.47
CA VAL A 483 4.08 -10.11 13.55
C VAL A 483 2.68 -9.70 13.11
N LEU A 484 2.18 -8.55 13.57
CA LEU A 484 0.83 -8.13 13.25
C LEU A 484 0.68 -7.54 11.84
N ILE A 485 1.74 -6.95 11.29
CA ILE A 485 1.80 -6.67 9.85
C ILE A 485 1.66 -7.97 9.07
N ALA A 486 2.43 -9.02 9.44
CA ALA A 486 2.35 -10.31 8.75
C ALA A 486 0.96 -10.96 8.88
N ILE A 487 0.34 -10.93 10.06
CA ILE A 487 -1.03 -11.41 10.26
C ILE A 487 -2.02 -10.60 9.40
N ALA A 488 -1.96 -9.27 9.45
CA ALA A 488 -2.89 -8.42 8.70
C ALA A 488 -2.79 -8.61 7.17
N LEU A 489 -1.57 -8.82 6.67
CA LEU A 489 -1.33 -9.08 5.24
C LEU A 489 -1.79 -10.49 4.83
N VAL A 490 -1.49 -11.52 5.62
CA VAL A 490 -1.87 -12.91 5.29
C VAL A 490 -3.38 -13.12 5.34
N PHE A 491 -4.07 -12.46 6.26
CA PHE A 491 -5.53 -12.55 6.35
C PHE A 491 -6.26 -11.46 5.56
N GLN A 492 -5.61 -10.81 4.60
CA GLN A 492 -6.31 -9.89 3.69
C GLN A 492 -7.18 -10.67 2.68
N PRO A 493 -8.43 -10.24 2.38
CA PRO A 493 -9.24 -10.85 1.33
C PRO A 493 -8.54 -10.87 -0.02
N ASN A 494 -7.83 -9.78 -0.33
CA ASN A 494 -7.06 -9.54 -1.54
C ASN A 494 -5.56 -9.73 -1.31
N ILE A 495 -5.15 -10.86 -0.73
CA ILE A 495 -3.72 -11.17 -0.56
C ILE A 495 -3.06 -11.46 -1.91
N THR A 496 -1.88 -10.88 -2.12
CA THR A 496 -1.03 -11.14 -3.28
C THR A 496 0.24 -11.89 -2.91
N ILE A 497 0.98 -12.36 -3.91
CA ILE A 497 2.29 -12.97 -3.66
C ILE A 497 3.24 -11.97 -2.98
N ASN A 498 3.19 -10.69 -3.33
CA ASN A 498 4.07 -9.69 -2.74
C ASN A 498 3.82 -9.51 -1.24
N ASP A 499 2.57 -9.68 -0.79
CA ASP A 499 2.22 -9.67 0.64
C ASP A 499 2.89 -10.81 1.40
N ILE A 500 2.95 -11.99 0.78
CA ILE A 500 3.63 -13.16 1.34
C ILE A 500 5.14 -12.94 1.39
N VAL A 501 5.75 -12.50 0.29
CA VAL A 501 7.18 -12.21 0.22
C VAL A 501 7.57 -11.17 1.26
N TYR A 502 6.79 -10.10 1.37
CA TYR A 502 7.04 -9.03 2.32
C TYR A 502 6.88 -9.50 3.78
N SER A 503 5.86 -10.31 4.07
CA SER A 503 5.66 -10.91 5.40
C SER A 503 6.84 -11.79 5.80
N LEU A 504 7.33 -12.64 4.89
CA LEU A 504 8.52 -13.46 5.13
C LEU A 504 9.76 -12.60 5.32
N LEU A 505 9.92 -11.54 4.52
CA LEU A 505 11.05 -10.63 4.61
C LEU A 505 11.12 -9.94 5.97
N LEU A 506 9.99 -9.48 6.52
CA LEU A 506 9.93 -8.89 7.85
C LEU A 506 10.34 -9.87 8.95
N LEU A 507 9.95 -11.14 8.83
CA LEU A 507 10.34 -12.20 9.78
C LEU A 507 11.82 -12.59 9.68
N VAL A 508 12.42 -12.44 8.49
CA VAL A 508 13.85 -12.68 8.25
C VAL A 508 14.74 -11.58 8.86
N ILE A 509 14.21 -10.43 9.27
CA ILE A 509 15.05 -9.38 9.90
C ILE A 509 15.88 -9.92 11.08
N ASP A 510 15.28 -10.80 11.89
CA ASP A 510 15.93 -11.40 13.07
C ASP A 510 16.47 -12.83 12.77
N TYR A 511 16.99 -13.06 11.56
CA TYR A 511 17.20 -14.39 10.93
C TYR A 511 18.02 -15.39 11.75
N GLU A 512 19.10 -14.95 12.41
CA GLU A 512 20.12 -15.87 12.97
C GLU A 512 19.56 -16.82 14.03
N ARG A 513 18.45 -16.48 14.70
CA ARG A 513 17.80 -17.38 15.66
C ARG A 513 16.41 -17.85 15.24
N THR A 514 15.69 -17.10 14.40
CA THR A 514 14.38 -17.53 13.91
C THR A 514 14.50 -18.70 12.94
N ILE A 515 15.57 -18.76 12.13
CA ILE A 515 15.79 -19.86 11.18
C ILE A 515 16.03 -21.19 11.90
N TYR A 516 16.83 -21.25 12.97
CA TYR A 516 17.07 -22.54 13.64
C TYR A 516 15.85 -23.11 14.34
N ALA A 517 14.85 -22.28 14.66
CA ALA A 517 13.60 -22.72 15.27
C ALA A 517 12.57 -23.25 14.26
N ILE A 518 12.77 -23.00 12.97
CA ILE A 518 11.80 -23.27 11.91
C ILE A 518 12.48 -24.13 10.85
N PRO A 519 11.85 -25.16 10.29
CA PRO A 519 12.37 -25.86 9.11
C PRO A 519 12.26 -24.96 7.86
N PHE A 520 12.96 -23.82 7.87
CA PHE A 520 12.72 -22.67 7.00
C PHE A 520 12.95 -23.01 5.53
N ILE A 521 14.11 -23.59 5.20
CA ILE A 521 14.46 -23.96 3.83
C ILE A 521 13.46 -24.99 3.28
N LYS A 522 13.12 -26.02 4.07
CA LYS A 522 12.16 -27.05 3.66
C LYS A 522 10.79 -26.45 3.35
N LEU A 523 10.27 -25.61 4.24
CA LEU A 523 8.98 -24.95 4.04
C LEU A 523 9.00 -23.94 2.89
N LEU A 524 10.10 -23.21 2.72
CA LEU A 524 10.26 -22.25 1.63
C LEU A 524 10.26 -22.97 0.27
N LEU A 525 10.94 -24.11 0.15
CA LEU A 525 10.92 -24.93 -1.07
C LEU A 525 9.50 -25.42 -1.40
N ILE A 526 8.77 -25.92 -0.40
CA ILE A 526 7.38 -26.36 -0.59
C ILE A 526 6.49 -25.17 -0.99
N LEU A 527 6.65 -24.02 -0.34
CA LEU A 527 5.92 -22.79 -0.66
C LEU A 527 6.14 -22.37 -2.12
N LEU A 528 7.41 -22.29 -2.56
CA LEU A 528 7.77 -21.90 -3.91
C LEU A 528 7.25 -22.90 -4.96
N SER A 529 7.37 -24.20 -4.68
CA SER A 529 6.83 -25.24 -5.56
C SER A 529 5.31 -25.10 -5.74
N ASN A 530 4.56 -24.87 -4.66
CA ASN A 530 3.12 -24.70 -4.72
C ASN A 530 2.70 -23.37 -5.37
N LEU A 531 3.48 -22.30 -5.23
CA LEU A 531 3.23 -21.05 -5.97
C LEU A 531 3.36 -21.26 -7.49
N CYS A 532 4.39 -21.99 -7.94
CA CYS A 532 4.55 -22.34 -9.35
C CYS A 532 3.39 -23.23 -9.85
N LEU A 533 3.01 -24.25 -9.07
CA LEU A 533 1.87 -25.11 -9.40
C LEU A 533 0.54 -24.34 -9.40
N CYS A 534 0.37 -23.36 -8.51
CA CYS A 534 -0.81 -22.51 -8.47
C CYS A 534 -0.99 -21.74 -9.78
N PHE A 535 0.10 -21.20 -10.33
CA PHE A 535 0.07 -20.53 -11.64
C PHE A 535 -0.35 -21.48 -12.76
N VAL A 536 0.24 -22.68 -12.82
CA VAL A 536 -0.09 -23.69 -13.85
C VAL A 536 -1.54 -24.14 -13.73
N THR A 537 -2.02 -24.38 -12.52
CA THR A 537 -3.39 -24.87 -12.26
C THR A 537 -4.44 -23.79 -12.51
N LEU A 538 -4.18 -22.54 -12.14
CA LEU A 538 -5.05 -21.40 -12.48
C LEU A 538 -5.17 -21.21 -13.98
N ASN A 539 -4.06 -21.34 -14.70
CA ASN A 539 -4.04 -21.26 -16.16
C ASN A 539 -4.83 -22.41 -16.81
N LEU A 540 -4.66 -23.64 -16.33
CA LEU A 540 -5.44 -24.79 -16.81
C LEU A 540 -6.94 -24.61 -16.57
N TRP A 541 -7.31 -24.08 -15.40
CA TRP A 541 -8.71 -23.86 -15.04
C TRP A 541 -9.34 -22.68 -15.77
N LEU A 542 -8.77 -21.47 -15.65
CA LEU A 542 -9.41 -20.25 -16.14
C LEU A 542 -9.13 -19.97 -17.63
N ARG A 543 -7.93 -20.28 -18.13
CA ARG A 543 -7.54 -19.97 -19.52
C ARG A 543 -7.81 -21.12 -20.48
N LYS A 544 -7.41 -22.34 -20.11
CA LYS A 544 -7.60 -23.52 -20.97
C LYS A 544 -8.95 -24.22 -20.73
N ASN A 545 -9.63 -23.93 -19.61
CA ASN A 545 -10.87 -24.60 -19.21
C ASN A 545 -10.75 -26.14 -19.18
N THR A 546 -9.54 -26.66 -18.95
CA THR A 546 -9.24 -28.10 -18.85
C THR A 546 -8.95 -28.54 -17.42
N GLY A 547 -8.66 -27.60 -16.52
CA GLY A 547 -8.35 -27.87 -15.11
C GLY A 547 -9.57 -27.70 -14.21
N ASN A 548 -9.60 -28.43 -13.09
CA ASN A 548 -10.57 -28.26 -12.02
C ASN A 548 -10.11 -27.17 -11.03
N ALA A 549 -11.02 -26.32 -10.57
CA ALA A 549 -10.78 -25.33 -9.51
C ALA A 549 -10.17 -25.94 -8.23
N ASN A 550 -10.49 -27.21 -7.93
CA ASN A 550 -9.96 -27.93 -6.76
C ASN A 550 -8.42 -27.99 -6.72
N TYR A 551 -7.76 -28.03 -7.88
CA TYR A 551 -6.29 -28.00 -7.92
C TYR A 551 -5.73 -26.64 -7.49
N VAL A 552 -6.44 -25.56 -7.82
CA VAL A 552 -6.09 -24.20 -7.38
C VAL A 552 -6.31 -24.07 -5.88
N PHE A 553 -7.46 -24.52 -5.38
CA PHE A 553 -7.78 -24.51 -3.95
C PHE A 553 -6.73 -25.26 -3.13
N PHE A 554 -6.29 -26.43 -3.58
CA PHE A 554 -5.24 -27.19 -2.91
C PHE A 554 -3.93 -26.39 -2.79
N ASN A 555 -3.41 -25.88 -3.90
CA ASN A 555 -2.16 -25.10 -3.91
C ASN A 555 -2.29 -23.82 -3.06
N GLN A 556 -3.43 -23.13 -3.15
CA GLN A 556 -3.72 -21.93 -2.38
C GLN A 556 -3.73 -22.20 -0.87
N LEU A 557 -4.41 -23.27 -0.43
CA LEU A 557 -4.45 -23.67 0.98
C LEU A 557 -3.06 -24.06 1.50
N VAL A 558 -2.26 -24.78 0.71
CA VAL A 558 -0.89 -25.14 1.09
C VAL A 558 -0.04 -23.89 1.29
N VAL A 559 -0.09 -22.94 0.34
CA VAL A 559 0.61 -21.65 0.42
C VAL A 559 0.19 -20.89 1.68
N PHE A 560 -1.11 -20.74 1.92
CA PHE A 560 -1.64 -20.05 3.09
C PHE A 560 -1.22 -20.70 4.42
N ASN A 561 -1.28 -22.03 4.50
CA ASN A 561 -0.95 -22.74 5.73
C ASN A 561 0.56 -22.68 6.04
N ILE A 562 1.41 -22.73 5.02
CA ILE A 562 2.86 -22.58 5.20
C ILE A 562 3.22 -21.17 5.66
N THR A 563 2.63 -20.13 5.07
CA THR A 563 2.86 -18.74 5.50
C THR A 563 2.39 -18.51 6.94
N THR A 564 1.21 -19.03 7.28
CA THR A 564 0.69 -18.99 8.66
C THR A 564 1.60 -19.76 9.63
N PHE A 565 2.16 -20.90 9.21
CA PHE A 565 3.10 -21.68 10.01
C PHE A 565 4.41 -20.90 10.28
N PHE A 566 4.93 -20.15 9.30
CA PHE A 566 6.06 -19.25 9.51
C PHE A 566 5.75 -18.18 10.57
N ILE A 567 4.58 -17.57 10.50
CA ILE A 567 4.14 -16.55 11.48
C ILE A 567 3.99 -17.19 12.87
N ILE A 568 3.34 -18.35 12.98
CA ILE A 568 3.14 -19.04 14.27
C ILE A 568 4.47 -19.43 14.92
N ASN A 569 5.41 -19.99 14.18
CA ASN A 569 6.68 -20.42 14.79
C ASN A 569 7.59 -19.25 15.14
N SER A 570 7.60 -18.18 14.33
CA SER A 570 8.29 -16.95 14.72
C SER A 570 7.69 -16.38 16.01
N MET A 571 6.36 -16.32 16.12
CA MET A 571 5.67 -15.94 17.38
C MET A 571 6.06 -16.84 18.55
N LYS A 572 5.99 -18.17 18.39
CA LYS A 572 6.38 -19.14 19.44
C LYS A 572 7.81 -18.92 19.90
N PHE A 573 8.74 -18.67 18.98
CA PHE A 573 10.12 -18.35 19.30
C PHE A 573 10.23 -17.10 20.18
N TYR A 574 9.63 -15.98 19.76
CA TYR A 574 9.68 -14.74 20.54
C TYR A 574 9.02 -14.89 21.93
N ILE A 575 7.89 -15.60 22.00
CA ILE A 575 7.18 -15.90 23.24
C ILE A 575 8.06 -16.73 24.19
N ARG A 576 8.78 -17.73 23.67
CA ARG A 576 9.69 -18.61 24.43
C ARG A 576 10.93 -17.87 24.95
N VAL A 577 11.46 -16.93 24.18
CA VAL A 577 12.61 -16.12 24.63
C VAL A 577 12.22 -15.19 25.80
N GLN A 578 10.96 -14.77 25.86
CA GLN A 578 10.44 -13.89 26.91
C GLN A 578 9.93 -14.62 28.17
N THR A 579 9.58 -15.91 28.07
CA THR A 579 9.18 -16.70 29.24
C THR A 579 10.34 -16.80 30.25
N PRO A 580 10.09 -16.50 31.54
CA PRO A 580 11.00 -16.88 32.63
C PRO A 580 11.24 -18.41 32.65
N LYS A 581 12.47 -18.82 33.00
CA LYS A 581 12.86 -20.25 33.09
C LYS A 581 11.96 -21.06 34.04
N SER A 582 11.49 -20.46 35.13
CA SER A 582 10.58 -21.12 36.08
C SER A 582 9.28 -21.58 35.41
N GLN A 583 8.65 -20.74 34.58
CA GLN A 583 7.44 -21.10 33.84
C GLN A 583 7.68 -22.15 32.75
N LEU A 584 8.86 -22.13 32.12
CA LEU A 584 9.25 -23.14 31.13
C LEU A 584 9.42 -24.53 31.78
N ASN A 585 10.07 -24.58 32.95
CA ASN A 585 10.30 -25.82 33.68
C ASN A 585 9.01 -26.43 34.25
N GLU A 586 8.02 -25.60 34.59
CA GLU A 586 6.69 -26.06 35.03
C GLU A 586 5.83 -26.66 33.88
N GLY A 587 6.32 -26.65 32.63
CA GLY A 587 5.54 -27.06 31.45
C GLY A 587 4.33 -26.15 31.16
N LYS A 588 4.18 -25.05 31.91
CA LYS A 588 3.04 -24.13 31.87
C LYS A 588 3.48 -22.80 31.26
N CYS A 589 3.47 -22.71 29.93
CA CYS A 589 3.56 -21.40 29.25
C CYS A 589 2.39 -20.46 29.64
N ILE A 590 1.31 -21.02 30.19
CA ILE A 590 0.11 -20.33 30.69
C ILE A 590 -0.12 -20.75 32.14
N SER A 591 0.83 -20.50 33.05
CA SER A 591 0.43 -20.36 34.45
C SER A 591 -0.15 -18.96 34.62
N ILE A 592 -1.49 -18.88 34.59
CA ILE A 592 -2.24 -17.94 35.42
C ILE A 592 -1.49 -17.92 36.74
N LEU A 593 -1.06 -16.73 37.18
CA LEU A 593 -0.38 -16.47 38.45
C LEU A 593 -0.58 -17.67 39.36
N ASN A 594 0.50 -18.38 39.73
CA ASN A 594 0.47 -19.13 40.97
C ASN A 594 -0.05 -18.13 41.98
N LYS A 595 -1.35 -18.23 42.28
CA LYS A 595 -1.95 -17.67 43.47
C LYS A 595 -1.13 -18.37 44.53
N LYS A 596 -0.02 -17.75 44.95
CA LYS A 596 0.24 -17.61 46.37
C LYS A 596 -1.14 -17.40 46.93
N LYS A 597 -1.64 -18.37 47.68
CA LYS A 597 -2.92 -18.37 48.34
C LYS A 597 -2.97 -17.14 49.25
N SER A 598 -3.02 -15.92 48.69
CA SER A 598 -3.81 -14.88 49.27
C SER A 598 -5.21 -15.45 49.11
N LYS A 599 -5.68 -16.10 50.18
CA LYS A 599 -7.10 -16.18 50.43
C LYS A 599 -7.60 -14.77 50.18
N PHE A 600 -8.19 -14.56 49.01
CA PHE A 600 -8.86 -13.33 48.66
C PHE A 600 -10.14 -13.36 49.51
N ASN A 601 -9.97 -13.18 50.82
CA ASN A 601 -11.06 -13.13 51.77
C ASN A 601 -11.71 -11.78 51.54
N PHE A 602 -12.65 -11.77 50.60
CA PHE A 602 -13.56 -10.65 50.34
C PHE A 602 -14.17 -10.12 51.65
N LEU A 603 -14.40 -11.02 52.61
CA LEU A 603 -14.81 -10.75 53.99
C LEU A 603 -13.86 -9.85 54.79
N HIS A 604 -12.55 -9.87 54.56
CA HIS A 604 -11.61 -9.06 55.34
C HIS A 604 -11.58 -7.59 54.89
N LEU A 605 -11.94 -7.33 53.62
CA LEU A 605 -12.07 -5.96 53.09
C LEU A 605 -13.28 -5.25 53.71
N PHE A 606 -14.39 -5.98 53.92
CA PHE A 606 -15.55 -5.44 54.64
C PHE A 606 -15.29 -5.23 56.12
N LYS A 607 -14.53 -6.13 56.78
CA LYS A 607 -14.15 -5.93 58.20
C LYS A 607 -13.30 -4.68 58.45
N LYS A 608 -12.50 -4.23 57.47
CA LYS A 608 -11.68 -3.00 57.62
C LYS A 608 -12.43 -1.70 57.32
N LYS A 609 -13.67 -1.76 56.83
CA LYS A 609 -14.51 -0.56 56.64
C LYS A 609 -15.57 -0.37 57.73
N LEU A 610 -15.76 -1.38 58.58
CA LEU A 610 -16.74 -1.35 59.68
C LEU A 610 -16.10 -1.38 61.07
N ALA A 611 -14.77 -1.40 61.15
CA ALA A 611 -14.00 -1.10 62.36
C ALA A 611 -13.11 0.09 62.05
#